data_AF-A0A2C9KZ72-F1
#
_entry.id   AF-A0A2C9KZ72-F1
#
_cell.length_a   1.000
_cell.length_b   1.000
_cell.length_c   1.000
_cell.angle_alpha   90.00
_cell.angle_beta   90.00
_cell.angle_gamma   90.00
#
_symmetry.space_group_name_H-M   'P 1'
#
loop_
_entity.id
_entity.type
_entity.pdbx_description
1 polymer ?
#
loop_
_entity_poly.entity_id
_entity_poly.type
_entity_poly.pdbx_seq_one_letter_code
_entity_poly.pdbx_strand_id
1 'polypeptide(L)'
;MVSVLSSLFVFSCILNILIKGTYSKWIQGTLRTQTDWEFLTRFCFLSQEGAISYELQYPVGYAPQEMLLYYDTPGQWDAVYNRGRNCTDSRSVLSEKNNQVIRLTEESVNIAAYSGCVTKERDGEPWFYCSGVRGFKSSRERWWYIAISRCTRNNVQLSGMYLEYKVHMTNGDDLLHQEFSADEFYILPVDIAFFLVYITLCVLSIICAIVLRVRQLFHTTYKLYLVAVFTWTFHLLLMVIAWGHHGSTGWEIRQVESVGQ
;
A
#
# COMPACT_ATOMS: atom_id res chain seq x y z
N MET A 1 -39.19 -20.44 -10.17
CA MET A 1 -38.90 -19.06 -10.62
C MET A 1 -38.84 -18.11 -9.42
N VAL A 2 -39.82 -18.16 -8.52
CA VAL A 2 -39.89 -17.37 -7.28
C VAL A 2 -38.70 -17.62 -6.32
N SER A 3 -38.24 -18.87 -6.16
CA SER A 3 -37.11 -19.22 -5.27
C SER A 3 -35.73 -18.75 -5.76
N VAL A 4 -35.59 -18.52 -7.06
CA VAL A 4 -34.34 -18.00 -7.65
C VAL A 4 -34.30 -16.48 -7.51
N LEU A 5 -35.45 -15.81 -7.70
CA LEU A 5 -35.59 -14.37 -7.44
C LEU A 5 -35.34 -14.03 -5.96
N SER A 6 -35.86 -14.82 -5.03
CA SER A 6 -35.63 -14.59 -3.59
C SER A 6 -34.15 -14.73 -3.21
N SER A 7 -33.45 -15.69 -3.81
CA SER A 7 -32.02 -15.92 -3.57
C SER A 7 -31.14 -14.80 -4.17
N LEU A 8 -31.51 -14.28 -5.35
CA LEU A 8 -30.87 -13.12 -5.98
C LEU A 8 -31.08 -11.83 -5.17
N PHE A 9 -32.25 -11.65 -4.57
CA PHE A 9 -32.55 -10.49 -3.74
C PHE A 9 -31.73 -10.50 -2.44
N VAL A 10 -31.62 -11.66 -1.78
CA VAL A 10 -30.78 -11.83 -0.59
C VAL A 10 -29.30 -11.60 -0.92
N PHE A 11 -28.83 -12.10 -2.06
CA PHE A 11 -27.44 -11.87 -2.52
C PHE A 11 -27.19 -10.38 -2.84
N SER A 12 -28.14 -9.69 -3.47
CA SER A 12 -28.09 -8.24 -3.72
C SER A 12 -28.09 -7.42 -2.41
N CYS A 13 -28.89 -7.81 -1.41
CA CYS A 13 -28.90 -7.13 -0.12
C CYS A 13 -27.59 -7.34 0.66
N ILE A 14 -27.00 -8.53 0.63
CA ILE A 14 -25.69 -8.81 1.28
C ILE A 14 -24.57 -8.04 0.57
N LEU A 15 -24.63 -7.93 -0.76
CA LEU A 15 -23.67 -7.17 -1.57
C LEU A 15 -23.70 -5.67 -1.22
N ASN A 16 -24.88 -5.08 -1.01
CA ASN A 16 -25.01 -3.68 -0.63
C ASN A 16 -24.53 -3.39 0.81
N ILE A 17 -24.50 -4.38 1.71
CA ILE A 17 -24.01 -4.23 3.09
C ILE A 17 -22.47 -4.27 3.15
N LEU A 18 -21.82 -4.89 2.17
CA LEU A 18 -20.35 -5.04 2.10
C LEU A 18 -19.64 -3.89 1.38
N ILE A 19 -20.36 -3.00 0.67
CA ILE A 19 -19.79 -1.80 0.05
C ILE A 19 -19.76 -0.67 1.08
N LYS A 20 -18.93 -0.82 2.12
CA LYS A 20 -18.47 0.34 2.88
C LYS A 20 -17.18 0.81 2.23
N GLY A 21 -17.25 1.99 1.61
CA GLY A 21 -16.11 2.65 0.98
C GLY A 21 -14.95 2.75 1.96
N THR A 22 -13.75 2.41 1.49
CA THR A 22 -12.55 2.40 2.32
C THR A 22 -11.40 3.08 1.58
N TYR A 23 -10.61 3.78 2.39
CA TYR A 23 -9.55 4.69 1.99
C TYR A 23 -8.31 3.95 1.54
N SER A 24 -7.49 4.71 0.86
CA SER A 24 -6.87 4.28 -0.34
C SER A 24 -5.29 4.61 -0.21
N LYS A 25 -4.32 3.98 -0.88
CA LYS A 25 -2.83 4.21 -0.91
C LYS A 25 -2.33 5.55 -1.48
N TRP A 26 -2.71 6.58 -0.79
CA TRP A 26 -1.67 7.37 -0.17
C TRP A 26 -1.54 6.87 1.25
N ILE A 27 -0.32 6.68 1.75
CA ILE A 27 -0.19 6.25 3.13
C ILE A 27 -0.16 7.52 3.96
N GLN A 28 -1.34 7.86 4.46
CA GLN A 28 -1.54 8.97 5.36
C GLN A 28 -1.92 8.45 6.73
N GLY A 29 -1.35 9.04 7.77
CA GLY A 29 -1.69 8.69 9.13
C GLY A 29 -0.95 9.52 10.16
N THR A 30 -1.20 9.17 11.41
CA THR A 30 -0.49 9.71 12.57
C THR A 30 0.24 8.57 13.26
N LEU A 31 1.56 8.67 13.30
CA LEU A 31 2.44 7.78 14.01
C LEU A 31 2.59 8.30 15.43
N ARG A 32 2.10 7.55 16.42
CA ARG A 32 2.28 7.85 17.84
C ARG A 32 2.69 6.57 18.54
N THR A 33 3.95 6.50 18.95
CA THR A 33 4.51 5.31 19.61
C THR A 33 5.42 5.71 20.75
N GLN A 34 5.64 4.76 21.67
CA GLN A 34 6.61 4.88 22.77
C GLN A 34 8.01 4.39 22.37
N THR A 35 8.13 3.68 21.23
CA THR A 35 9.40 3.25 20.66
C THR A 35 10.07 4.41 19.93
N ASP A 36 11.40 4.39 19.84
CA ASP A 36 12.17 5.40 19.09
C ASP A 36 12.44 4.99 17.63
N TRP A 37 11.95 3.83 17.19
CA TRP A 37 12.08 3.33 15.84
C TRP A 37 10.80 2.59 15.47
N GLU A 38 10.23 2.90 14.31
CA GLU A 38 8.97 2.32 13.87
C GLU A 38 8.94 2.16 12.35
N PHE A 39 8.47 1.00 11.88
CA PHE A 39 8.26 0.75 10.47
C PHE A 39 7.04 1.53 9.97
N LEU A 40 7.18 2.20 8.83
CA LEU A 40 6.13 3.02 8.24
C LEU A 40 5.42 2.29 7.10
N THR A 41 6.19 1.86 6.10
CA THR A 41 5.68 1.21 4.89
C THR A 41 6.82 0.61 4.07
N ARG A 42 6.49 -0.22 3.09
CA ARG A 42 7.40 -0.71 2.05
C ARG A 42 6.86 -0.42 0.66
N PHE A 43 7.75 -0.47 -0.33
CA PHE A 43 7.38 -0.42 -1.74
C PHE A 43 8.46 -1.09 -2.60
N CYS A 44 8.05 -1.84 -3.62
CA CYS A 44 8.97 -2.47 -4.55
C CYS A 44 9.15 -1.60 -5.80
N PHE A 45 10.35 -1.06 -5.99
CA PHE A 45 10.67 -0.20 -7.13
C PHE A 45 11.24 -1.02 -8.30
N LEU A 46 10.71 -0.81 -9.50
CA LEU A 46 11.20 -1.36 -10.76
C LEU A 46 10.98 -0.31 -11.87
N SER A 47 11.72 0.78 -11.79
CA SER A 47 11.66 1.84 -12.80
C SER A 47 12.92 2.70 -12.76
N GLN A 48 13.23 3.36 -13.89
CA GLN A 48 14.21 4.45 -13.94
C GLN A 48 13.63 5.77 -13.43
N GLU A 49 12.31 5.82 -13.26
CA GLU A 49 11.52 6.99 -12.86
C GLU A 49 10.79 6.77 -11.53
N GLY A 50 11.11 5.70 -10.80
CA GLY A 50 10.51 5.44 -9.51
C GLY A 50 10.78 6.59 -8.54
N ALA A 51 9.79 6.97 -7.74
CA ALA A 51 9.93 8.08 -6.81
C ALA A 51 9.12 7.88 -5.53
N ILE A 52 9.59 8.51 -4.45
CA ILE A 52 8.80 8.80 -3.25
C ILE A 52 8.56 10.31 -3.17
N SER A 53 7.32 10.71 -2.94
CA SER A 53 6.94 12.03 -2.50
C SER A 53 6.46 11.92 -1.06
N TYR A 54 6.93 12.80 -0.19
CA TYR A 54 6.56 12.79 1.23
C TYR A 54 6.18 14.18 1.73
N GLU A 55 5.22 14.20 2.64
CA GLU A 55 4.86 15.32 3.49
C GLU A 55 4.81 14.81 4.93
N LEU A 56 5.70 15.30 5.78
CA LEU A 56 5.90 14.84 7.15
C LEU A 56 5.84 16.02 8.11
N GLN A 57 5.10 15.91 9.21
CA GLN A 57 4.84 17.02 10.12
C GLN A 57 4.90 16.58 11.58
N TYR A 58 5.65 17.29 12.42
CA TYR A 58 5.73 16.96 13.84
C TYR A 58 6.14 18.15 14.73
N PRO A 59 5.77 18.17 16.02
CA PRO A 59 6.18 19.23 16.94
C PRO A 59 7.70 19.25 17.14
N VAL A 60 8.31 20.43 17.19
CA VAL A 60 9.77 20.59 17.38
C VAL A 60 10.26 19.92 18.68
N GLY A 61 9.41 19.80 19.70
CA GLY A 61 9.71 19.07 20.94
C GLY A 61 10.07 17.58 20.73
N TYR A 62 9.61 16.96 19.65
CA TYR A 62 9.94 15.58 19.27
C TYR A 62 11.17 15.45 18.37
N ALA A 63 11.91 16.53 18.14
CA ALA A 63 13.11 16.49 17.30
C ALA A 63 14.35 15.88 18.00
N PRO A 64 15.36 15.48 17.21
CA PRO A 64 15.32 15.24 15.75
C PRO A 64 14.69 13.88 15.40
N GLN A 65 13.86 13.85 14.36
CA GLN A 65 13.41 12.60 13.73
C GLN A 65 14.13 12.38 12.40
N GLU A 66 14.36 11.12 12.02
CA GLU A 66 14.97 10.72 10.76
C GLU A 66 14.05 9.76 10.00
N MET A 67 13.86 9.99 8.71
CA MET A 67 13.28 9.01 7.79
C MET A 67 14.39 8.12 7.25
N LEU A 68 14.24 6.82 7.46
CA LEU A 68 15.24 5.79 7.21
C LEU A 68 14.80 4.91 6.04
N LEU A 69 15.68 4.73 5.06
CA LEU A 69 15.43 4.01 3.81
C LEU A 69 16.30 2.74 3.76
N TYR A 70 15.73 1.61 4.17
CA TYR A 70 16.34 0.29 4.03
C TYR A 70 15.98 -0.30 2.67
N TYR A 71 16.83 -1.19 2.17
CA TYR A 71 16.52 -1.98 0.97
C TYR A 71 16.82 -3.46 1.20
N ASP A 72 16.36 -4.31 0.30
CA ASP A 72 16.35 -5.79 0.37
C ASP A 72 17.71 -6.51 0.40
N THR A 73 18.83 -5.79 0.52
CA THR A 73 20.16 -6.41 0.48
C THR A 73 20.53 -6.99 1.85
N PRO A 74 21.21 -8.15 1.89
CA PRO A 74 21.60 -8.77 3.16
C PRO A 74 22.34 -7.80 4.08
N GLY A 75 21.94 -7.79 5.35
CA GLY A 75 22.50 -6.90 6.36
C GLY A 75 21.82 -5.54 6.47
N GLN A 76 20.76 -5.26 5.68
CA GLN A 76 19.94 -4.04 5.76
C GLN A 76 18.63 -4.32 6.51
N TRP A 77 17.54 -4.58 5.79
CA TRP A 77 16.21 -4.76 6.39
C TRP A 77 16.13 -6.00 7.29
N ASP A 78 16.69 -7.12 6.85
CA ASP A 78 16.73 -8.41 7.56
C ASP A 78 17.52 -8.35 8.88
N ALA A 79 18.46 -7.42 8.99
CA ALA A 79 19.26 -7.20 10.18
C ALA A 79 18.51 -6.44 11.27
N VAL A 80 17.53 -5.61 10.91
CA VAL A 80 16.84 -4.71 11.85
C VAL A 80 15.42 -5.17 12.19
N TYR A 81 14.71 -5.76 11.24
CA TYR A 81 13.31 -6.11 11.42
C TYR A 81 13.12 -7.34 12.32
N ASN A 82 12.24 -7.23 13.32
CA ASN A 82 11.94 -8.30 14.29
C ASN A 82 13.18 -8.88 15.01
N ARG A 83 14.28 -8.13 15.12
CA ARG A 83 15.50 -8.55 15.82
C ARG A 83 15.66 -8.01 17.23
N GLY A 84 14.70 -7.22 17.72
CA GLY A 84 14.78 -6.59 19.05
C GLY A 84 15.96 -5.64 19.22
N ARG A 85 16.43 -5.03 18.12
CA ARG A 85 17.54 -4.06 18.16
C ARG A 85 17.11 -2.73 18.75
N ASN A 86 18.07 -2.04 19.36
CA ASN A 86 17.88 -0.67 19.80
C ASN A 86 17.89 0.28 18.60
N CYS A 87 17.26 1.46 18.76
CA CYS A 87 17.12 2.46 17.69
C CYS A 87 18.46 2.76 17.00
N THR A 88 19.50 3.04 17.79
CA THR A 88 20.83 3.42 17.29
C THR A 88 21.47 2.32 16.46
N ASP A 89 21.28 1.06 16.85
CA ASP A 89 21.82 -0.09 16.13
C ASP A 89 21.09 -0.27 14.80
N SER A 90 19.77 -0.12 14.78
CA SER A 90 18.98 -0.17 13.55
C SER A 90 19.39 0.94 12.58
N ARG A 91 19.58 2.16 13.10
CA ARG A 91 20.05 3.31 12.32
C ARG A 91 21.47 3.14 11.81
N SER A 92 22.36 2.50 12.57
CA SER A 92 23.79 2.34 12.22
C SER A 92 24.05 1.48 10.97
N VAL A 93 23.08 0.65 10.58
CA VAL A 93 23.15 -0.18 9.38
C VAL A 93 23.09 0.65 8.09
N LEU A 94 22.58 1.87 8.16
CA LEU A 94 22.37 2.75 7.03
C LEU A 94 23.58 3.64 6.75
N SER A 95 23.79 3.97 5.48
CA SER A 95 24.85 4.86 5.04
C SER A 95 24.30 6.24 4.66
N GLU A 96 24.76 7.29 5.36
CA GLU A 96 24.43 8.68 5.00
C GLU A 96 24.94 9.03 3.60
N LYS A 97 26.07 8.44 3.15
CA LYS A 97 26.63 8.66 1.80
C LYS A 97 25.72 8.15 0.69
N ASN A 98 24.89 7.16 0.99
CA ASN A 98 23.94 6.58 0.06
C ASN A 98 22.57 7.27 0.11
N ASN A 99 22.45 8.40 0.82
CA ASN A 99 21.21 9.16 1.01
C ASN A 99 20.07 8.33 1.63
N GLN A 100 20.42 7.33 2.45
CA GLN A 100 19.45 6.45 3.10
C GLN A 100 18.87 7.02 4.39
N VAL A 101 19.42 8.14 4.87
CA VAL A 101 19.01 8.79 6.10
C VAL A 101 18.62 10.23 5.76
N ILE A 102 17.36 10.56 5.96
CA ILE A 102 16.82 11.89 5.72
C ILE A 102 16.48 12.49 7.07
N ARG A 103 17.32 13.44 7.53
CA ARG A 103 17.11 14.15 8.79
C ARG A 103 15.98 15.15 8.62
N LEU A 104 14.92 15.00 9.41
CA LEU A 104 13.72 15.82 9.29
C LEU A 104 13.86 17.13 10.07
N THR A 105 14.90 17.92 9.78
CA THR A 105 15.24 19.17 10.45
C THR A 105 15.42 20.30 9.43
N GLU A 106 15.35 21.56 9.87
CA GLU A 106 15.71 22.71 9.01
C GLU A 106 17.18 22.72 8.58
N GLU A 107 18.06 22.13 9.40
CA GLU A 107 19.48 22.06 9.11
C GLU A 107 19.73 21.19 7.87
N SER A 108 20.36 21.78 6.86
CA SER A 108 20.80 21.06 5.66
C SER A 108 22.33 21.11 5.54
N VAL A 109 22.95 19.92 5.54
CA VAL A 109 24.41 19.78 5.37
C VAL A 109 24.78 19.69 3.87
N ASN A 110 23.86 19.18 3.03
CA ASN A 110 23.98 19.12 1.57
C ASN A 110 22.59 18.90 0.89
N ILE A 111 22.50 19.14 -0.42
CA ILE A 111 21.25 19.05 -1.21
C ILE A 111 20.60 17.65 -1.13
N ALA A 112 21.40 16.58 -1.07
CA ALA A 112 20.87 15.22 -1.01
C ALA A 112 20.22 14.87 0.34
N ALA A 113 20.68 15.51 1.43
CA ALA A 113 20.06 15.41 2.76
C ALA A 113 18.94 16.43 2.99
N TYR A 114 18.61 17.28 2.00
CA TYR A 114 17.58 18.30 2.15
C TYR A 114 16.20 17.68 2.30
N SER A 115 15.68 17.66 3.52
CA SER A 115 14.36 17.13 3.88
C SER A 115 13.21 18.09 3.58
N GLY A 116 13.51 19.32 3.15
CA GLY A 116 12.52 20.36 2.87
C GLY A 116 11.73 20.81 4.10
N CYS A 117 12.30 20.64 5.28
CA CYS A 117 11.67 21.04 6.52
C CYS A 117 11.70 22.56 6.71
N VAL A 118 10.56 23.11 7.12
CA VAL A 118 10.41 24.47 7.60
C VAL A 118 9.65 24.46 8.92
N THR A 119 10.02 25.31 9.86
CA THR A 119 9.30 25.48 11.12
C THR A 119 8.14 26.43 10.89
N LYS A 120 6.95 26.04 11.33
CA LYS A 120 5.78 26.91 11.40
C LYS A 120 5.10 26.76 12.74
N GLU A 121 4.44 27.82 13.18
CA GLU A 121 3.64 27.79 14.39
C GLU A 121 2.28 27.15 14.11
N ARG A 122 1.88 26.20 14.95
CA ARG A 122 0.56 25.54 14.92
C ARG A 122 0.05 25.49 16.35
N ASP A 123 -1.10 26.13 16.59
CA ASP A 123 -1.76 26.16 17.90
C ASP A 123 -0.86 26.66 19.06
N GLY A 124 0.04 27.61 18.77
CA GLY A 124 0.97 28.18 19.75
C GLY A 124 2.23 27.34 20.03
N GLU A 125 2.42 26.23 19.34
CA GLU A 125 3.66 25.43 19.38
C GLU A 125 4.39 25.45 18.02
N PRO A 126 5.73 25.40 18.00
CA PRO A 126 6.49 25.26 16.78
C PRO A 126 6.47 23.80 16.27
N TRP A 127 6.24 23.64 14.96
CA TRP A 127 6.17 22.36 14.25
C TRP A 127 7.08 22.36 13.03
N PHE A 128 7.75 21.24 12.76
CA PHE A 128 8.43 20.98 11.50
C PHE A 128 7.44 20.52 10.43
N TYR A 129 7.53 21.11 9.24
CA TYR A 129 6.80 20.73 8.04
C TYR A 129 7.80 20.39 6.95
N CYS A 130 7.98 19.11 6.67
CA CYS A 130 8.96 18.59 5.75
C CYS A 130 8.27 18.08 4.49
N SER A 131 8.71 18.56 3.32
CA SER A 131 8.22 18.05 2.05
C SER A 131 9.36 17.87 1.06
N GLY A 132 9.36 16.74 0.38
CA GLY A 132 10.38 16.47 -0.61
C GLY A 132 10.06 15.27 -1.49
N VAL A 133 10.88 15.13 -2.53
CA VAL A 133 10.83 14.00 -3.46
C VAL A 133 12.20 13.32 -3.46
N ARG A 134 12.22 11.98 -3.55
CA ARG A 134 13.43 11.20 -3.84
C ARG A 134 13.18 10.23 -4.98
N GLY A 135 14.09 10.21 -5.94
CA GLY A 135 14.08 9.27 -7.04
C GLY A 135 14.78 7.97 -6.67
N PHE A 136 14.20 6.85 -7.07
CA PHE A 136 14.74 5.50 -6.96
C PHE A 136 14.93 4.93 -8.36
N LYS A 137 16.19 4.79 -8.75
CA LYS A 137 16.56 4.18 -10.03
C LYS A 137 16.98 2.75 -9.78
N SER A 138 16.26 1.80 -10.39
CA SER A 138 16.62 0.40 -10.30
C SER A 138 16.47 -0.31 -11.64
N SER A 139 17.45 -1.13 -12.00
CA SER A 139 17.41 -2.00 -13.19
C SER A 139 16.69 -3.33 -12.92
N ARG A 140 16.40 -3.62 -11.65
CA ARG A 140 15.67 -4.81 -11.19
C ARG A 140 14.71 -4.45 -10.07
N GLU A 141 13.79 -5.35 -9.75
CA GLU A 141 12.92 -5.17 -8.60
C GLU A 141 13.75 -5.08 -7.32
N ARG A 142 13.41 -4.08 -6.50
CA ARG A 142 14.07 -3.79 -5.23
C ARG A 142 13.03 -3.35 -4.22
N TRP A 143 12.90 -4.12 -3.15
CA TRP A 143 12.12 -3.66 -2.00
C TRP A 143 12.87 -2.58 -1.26
N TRP A 144 12.15 -1.49 -0.98
CA TRP A 144 12.55 -0.46 -0.06
C TRP A 144 11.59 -0.43 1.11
N TYR A 145 12.14 -0.33 2.30
CA TYR A 145 11.42 -0.29 3.57
C TYR A 145 11.71 1.04 4.24
N ILE A 146 10.65 1.77 4.55
CA ILE A 146 10.71 3.11 5.13
C ILE A 146 10.37 2.96 6.61
N ALA A 147 11.26 3.45 7.46
CA ALA A 147 11.03 3.55 8.89
C ALA A 147 11.26 4.98 9.36
N ILE A 148 10.62 5.36 10.45
CA ILE A 148 10.89 6.61 11.14
C ILE A 148 11.63 6.30 12.42
N SER A 149 12.60 7.14 12.77
CA SER A 149 13.35 6.99 14.01
C SER A 149 13.61 8.30 14.72
N ARG A 150 13.83 8.21 16.03
CA ARG A 150 14.19 9.30 16.94
C ARG A 150 15.26 8.82 17.92
N CYS A 151 16.40 8.35 17.39
CA CYS A 151 17.44 7.75 18.22
C CYS A 151 18.21 8.77 19.08
N THR A 152 18.33 10.01 18.59
CA THR A 152 18.94 11.12 19.34
C THR A 152 17.83 11.97 19.92
N ARG A 153 17.81 12.14 21.25
CA ARG A 153 16.77 12.91 21.94
C ARG A 153 17.32 14.26 22.37
N ASN A 154 16.78 15.35 21.82
CA ASN A 154 17.10 16.70 22.30
C ASN A 154 16.38 17.00 23.63
N ASN A 155 15.12 16.56 23.76
CA ASN A 155 14.36 16.66 24.99
C ASN A 155 14.23 15.28 25.64
N VAL A 156 15.00 15.06 26.71
CA VAL A 156 15.06 13.78 27.43
C VAL A 156 13.72 13.44 28.12
N GLN A 157 12.86 14.43 28.38
CA GLN A 157 11.59 14.24 29.08
C GLN A 157 10.48 13.65 28.20
N LEU A 158 10.60 13.76 26.87
CA LEU A 158 9.62 13.24 25.91
C LEU A 158 10.08 11.88 25.38
N SER A 159 9.41 10.80 25.77
CA SER A 159 9.64 9.45 25.24
C SER A 159 8.90 9.21 23.93
N GLY A 160 9.48 8.36 23.08
CA GLY A 160 8.88 7.94 21.83
C GLY A 160 8.84 9.05 20.77
N MET A 161 7.88 8.93 19.87
CA MET A 161 7.79 9.76 18.67
C MET A 161 6.34 10.00 18.25
N TYR A 162 6.12 11.21 17.72
CA TYR A 162 4.87 11.67 17.15
C TYR A 162 5.16 12.26 15.76
N LEU A 163 4.45 11.81 14.73
CA LEU A 163 4.60 12.30 13.36
C LEU A 163 3.30 12.13 12.58
N GLU A 164 2.83 13.19 11.93
CA GLU A 164 1.82 13.11 10.88
C GLU A 164 2.53 12.92 9.55
N TYR A 165 2.12 11.92 8.78
CA TYR A 165 2.80 11.56 7.54
C TYR A 165 1.81 11.37 6.42
N LYS A 166 2.28 11.68 5.21
CA LYS A 166 1.60 11.44 3.95
C LYS A 166 2.67 11.10 2.92
N VAL A 167 2.67 9.85 2.46
CA VAL A 167 3.69 9.30 1.57
C VAL A 167 3.02 8.74 0.32
N HIS A 168 3.58 9.09 -0.83
CA HIS A 168 3.18 8.60 -2.16
C HIS A 168 4.39 8.03 -2.86
N MET A 169 4.27 6.81 -3.40
CA MET A 169 5.36 6.07 -4.04
C MET A 169 4.89 5.56 -5.39
N THR A 170 5.70 5.75 -6.42
CA THR A 170 5.30 5.46 -7.80
C THR A 170 6.38 4.73 -8.60
N ASN A 171 5.95 4.02 -9.65
CA ASN A 171 6.79 3.30 -10.62
C ASN A 171 6.38 3.57 -12.07
N GLY A 172 7.23 4.17 -12.90
CA GLY A 172 6.89 4.37 -14.32
C GLY A 172 5.80 5.42 -14.51
N ASP A 173 5.24 5.49 -15.71
CA ASP A 173 4.44 6.63 -16.20
C ASP A 173 3.04 6.26 -16.72
N ASP A 174 2.70 4.96 -16.74
CA ASP A 174 1.42 4.47 -17.24
C ASP A 174 0.50 3.90 -16.15
N LEU A 175 -0.78 3.74 -16.48
CA LEU A 175 -1.84 3.29 -15.58
C LEU A 175 -1.54 1.95 -14.88
N LEU A 176 -0.82 1.04 -15.54
CA LEU A 176 -0.58 -0.32 -15.03
C LEU A 176 0.62 -0.40 -14.09
N HIS A 177 1.47 0.63 -14.10
CA HIS A 177 2.73 0.61 -13.36
C HIS A 177 2.83 1.76 -12.36
N GLN A 178 2.38 2.98 -12.72
CA GLN A 178 2.63 4.22 -11.96
C GLN A 178 2.33 4.05 -10.48
N GLU A 179 1.16 3.50 -10.16
CA GLU A 179 0.67 3.43 -8.78
C GLU A 179 0.91 2.07 -8.12
N PHE A 180 1.43 1.10 -8.88
CA PHE A 180 1.65 -0.26 -8.42
C PHE A 180 3.09 -0.45 -7.98
N SER A 181 3.28 -1.25 -6.92
CA SER A 181 4.60 -1.79 -6.66
C SER A 181 4.96 -2.85 -7.70
N ALA A 182 6.25 -3.10 -7.91
CA ALA A 182 6.71 -3.99 -8.98
C ALA A 182 6.16 -5.42 -8.86
N ASP A 183 5.91 -5.91 -7.64
CA ASP A 183 5.30 -7.21 -7.39
C ASP A 183 3.78 -7.24 -7.66
N GLU A 184 3.14 -6.07 -7.79
CA GLU A 184 1.71 -5.91 -8.04
C GLU A 184 1.36 -5.61 -9.51
N PHE A 185 2.35 -5.34 -10.38
CA PHE A 185 2.15 -4.92 -11.77
C PHE A 185 1.18 -5.81 -12.56
N TYR A 186 1.23 -7.13 -12.33
CA TYR A 186 0.43 -8.07 -13.10
C TYR A 186 -0.94 -8.36 -12.51
N ILE A 187 -1.28 -7.82 -11.33
CA ILE A 187 -2.57 -8.11 -10.69
C ILE A 187 -3.74 -7.66 -11.57
N LEU A 188 -3.76 -6.39 -12.00
CA LEU A 188 -4.83 -5.85 -12.83
C LEU A 188 -4.92 -6.53 -14.22
N PRO A 189 -3.82 -6.68 -15.00
CA PRO A 189 -3.86 -7.41 -16.27
C PRO A 189 -4.34 -8.85 -16.15
N VAL A 190 -3.92 -9.57 -15.11
CA VAL A 190 -4.31 -10.97 -14.87
C VAL A 190 -5.80 -11.07 -14.48
N ASP A 191 -6.28 -10.17 -13.63
CA ASP A 191 -7.69 -10.11 -13.26
C ASP A 191 -8.58 -9.79 -14.47
N ILE A 192 -8.17 -8.87 -15.35
CA ILE A 192 -8.86 -8.59 -16.62
C ILE A 192 -8.91 -9.84 -17.50
N ALA A 193 -7.77 -10.53 -17.67
CA ALA A 193 -7.70 -11.73 -18.49
C ALA A 193 -8.61 -12.84 -17.95
N PHE A 194 -8.58 -13.11 -16.64
CA PHE A 194 -9.46 -14.08 -16.01
C PHE A 194 -10.93 -13.67 -16.12
N PHE A 195 -11.24 -12.39 -15.95
CA PHE A 195 -12.60 -11.89 -16.09
C PHE A 195 -13.16 -12.17 -17.49
N LEU A 196 -12.39 -11.93 -18.55
CA LEU A 196 -12.79 -12.24 -19.92
C LEU A 196 -13.00 -13.75 -20.14
N VAL A 197 -12.09 -14.59 -19.64
CA VAL A 197 -12.25 -16.05 -19.70
C VAL A 197 -13.52 -16.50 -18.97
N TYR A 198 -13.79 -15.96 -17.78
CA TYR A 198 -14.98 -16.31 -17.01
C TYR A 198 -16.29 -15.78 -17.62
N ILE A 199 -16.27 -14.65 -18.34
CA ILE A 199 -17.40 -14.23 -19.17
C ILE A 199 -17.69 -15.29 -20.25
N THR A 200 -16.66 -15.77 -20.97
CA THR A 200 -16.86 -16.80 -21.99
C THR A 200 -17.41 -18.10 -21.38
N LEU A 201 -16.89 -18.51 -20.22
CA LEU A 201 -17.37 -19.67 -19.48
C LEU A 201 -18.83 -19.49 -19.02
N CYS A 202 -19.21 -18.31 -18.52
CA CYS A 202 -20.59 -17.98 -18.17
C CYS A 202 -21.52 -18.17 -19.37
N VAL A 203 -21.18 -17.61 -20.53
CA VAL A 203 -22.01 -17.69 -21.75
C VAL A 203 -22.19 -19.15 -22.18
N LEU A 204 -21.09 -19.91 -22.28
CA LEU A 204 -21.14 -21.34 -22.63
C LEU A 204 -21.97 -22.13 -21.61
N SER A 205 -21.79 -21.85 -20.32
CA SER A 205 -22.54 -22.51 -19.24
C SER A 205 -24.04 -22.21 -19.30
N ILE A 206 -24.44 -21.01 -19.71
CA ILE A 206 -25.85 -20.65 -19.94
C ILE A 206 -26.42 -21.41 -21.14
N ILE A 207 -25.68 -21.49 -22.25
CA ILE A 207 -26.11 -22.25 -23.45
C ILE A 207 -26.35 -23.72 -23.08
N CYS A 208 -25.39 -24.34 -22.39
CA CYS A 208 -25.53 -25.70 -21.89
C CYS A 208 -26.70 -25.85 -20.90
N ALA A 209 -26.95 -24.86 -20.03
CA ALA A 209 -28.10 -24.86 -19.12
C ALA A 209 -29.44 -24.91 -19.88
N ILE A 210 -29.56 -24.14 -20.96
CA ILE A 210 -30.76 -24.11 -21.80
C ILE A 210 -30.98 -25.48 -22.46
N VAL A 211 -29.92 -26.06 -23.05
CA VAL A 211 -29.99 -27.39 -23.69
C VAL A 211 -30.39 -28.46 -22.68
N LEU A 212 -29.77 -28.48 -21.49
CA LEU A 212 -30.09 -29.43 -20.42
C LEU A 212 -31.52 -29.27 -19.91
N ARG A 213 -32.02 -28.03 -19.83
CA ARG A 213 -33.38 -27.74 -19.39
C ARG A 213 -34.41 -28.24 -20.39
N VAL A 214 -34.20 -28.06 -21.69
CA VAL A 214 -35.09 -28.59 -22.74
C VAL A 214 -35.14 -30.12 -22.69
N ARG A 215 -34.01 -30.77 -22.41
CA ARG A 215 -33.91 -32.23 -22.29
C ARG A 215 -34.38 -32.81 -20.95
N GLN A 216 -34.86 -31.99 -20.01
CA GLN A 216 -35.22 -32.41 -18.65
C GLN A 216 -34.04 -33.04 -17.85
N LEU A 217 -32.80 -32.75 -18.22
CA LEU A 217 -31.57 -33.23 -17.56
C LEU A 217 -30.92 -32.16 -16.67
N PHE A 218 -31.66 -31.10 -16.33
CA PHE A 218 -31.14 -29.96 -15.58
C PHE A 218 -31.09 -30.22 -14.07
N HIS A 219 -30.07 -30.98 -13.67
CA HIS A 219 -29.86 -31.42 -12.29
C HIS A 219 -29.40 -30.29 -11.35
N THR A 220 -29.61 -30.48 -10.05
CA THR A 220 -29.25 -29.52 -8.99
C THR A 220 -27.74 -29.24 -8.94
N THR A 221 -26.89 -30.23 -9.23
CA THR A 221 -25.43 -30.05 -9.31
C THR A 221 -25.03 -29.02 -10.35
N TYR A 222 -25.68 -29.02 -11.52
CA TYR A 222 -25.41 -28.02 -12.56
C TYR A 222 -25.90 -26.62 -12.15
N LYS A 223 -27.00 -26.52 -11.40
CA LYS A 223 -27.47 -25.25 -10.83
C LYS A 223 -26.45 -24.66 -9.85
N LEU A 224 -25.87 -25.49 -8.99
CA LEU A 224 -24.81 -25.07 -8.07
C LEU A 224 -23.56 -24.60 -8.83
N TYR A 225 -23.16 -25.32 -9.87
CA TYR A 225 -22.09 -24.90 -10.77
C TYR A 225 -22.36 -23.53 -11.39
N LEU A 226 -23.56 -23.28 -11.93
CA LEU A 226 -23.92 -21.96 -12.48
C LEU A 226 -23.80 -20.85 -11.44
N VAL A 227 -24.31 -21.06 -10.23
CA VAL A 227 -24.19 -20.09 -9.13
C VAL A 227 -22.71 -19.80 -8.85
N ALA A 228 -21.86 -20.84 -8.76
CA ALA A 228 -20.43 -20.68 -8.52
C ALA A 228 -19.75 -19.86 -9.63
N VAL A 229 -20.00 -20.18 -10.91
CA VAL A 229 -19.44 -19.44 -12.05
C VAL A 229 -19.90 -17.97 -12.00
N PHE A 230 -21.19 -17.70 -11.76
CA PHE A 230 -21.70 -16.33 -11.68
C PHE A 230 -21.09 -15.55 -10.51
N THR A 231 -21.00 -16.15 -9.33
CA THR A 231 -20.38 -15.52 -8.17
C THR A 231 -18.92 -15.21 -8.42
N TRP A 232 -18.18 -16.11 -9.06
CA TRP A 232 -16.77 -15.89 -9.40
C TRP A 232 -16.57 -14.80 -10.45
N THR A 233 -17.37 -14.82 -11.53
CA THR A 233 -17.33 -13.76 -12.55
C THR A 233 -17.67 -12.40 -11.96
N PHE A 234 -18.63 -12.34 -11.05
CA PHE A 234 -18.99 -11.12 -10.34
C PHE A 234 -17.87 -10.66 -9.39
N HIS A 235 -17.22 -11.57 -8.67
CA HIS A 235 -16.03 -11.26 -7.87
C HIS A 235 -14.91 -10.65 -8.74
N LEU A 236 -14.59 -11.26 -9.87
CA LEU A 236 -13.57 -10.75 -10.79
C LEU A 236 -13.92 -9.36 -11.34
N LEU A 237 -15.21 -9.09 -11.64
CA LEU A 237 -15.65 -7.75 -12.04
C LEU A 237 -15.33 -6.71 -10.95
N LEU A 238 -15.63 -7.04 -9.69
CA LEU A 238 -15.33 -6.14 -8.56
C LEU A 238 -13.82 -5.93 -8.39
N MET A 239 -13.01 -6.97 -8.56
CA MET A 239 -11.55 -6.88 -8.48
C MET A 239 -10.98 -5.99 -9.59
N VAL A 240 -11.42 -6.17 -10.84
CA VAL A 240 -11.00 -5.31 -11.97
C VAL A 240 -11.37 -3.85 -11.72
N ILE A 241 -12.56 -3.57 -11.19
CA ILE A 241 -12.99 -2.20 -10.85
C ILE A 241 -12.10 -1.64 -9.73
N ALA A 242 -11.85 -2.41 -8.67
CA ALA A 242 -11.06 -1.97 -7.53
C ALA A 242 -9.60 -1.66 -7.92
N TRP A 243 -8.95 -2.58 -8.65
CA TRP A 243 -7.58 -2.38 -9.11
C TRP A 243 -7.47 -1.32 -10.21
N GLY A 244 -8.46 -1.20 -11.09
CA GLY A 244 -8.52 -0.10 -12.06
C GLY A 244 -8.64 1.28 -11.38
N HIS A 245 -9.43 1.36 -10.31
CA HIS A 245 -9.49 2.57 -9.48
C HIS A 245 -8.16 2.85 -8.76
N HIS A 246 -7.49 1.81 -8.23
CA HIS A 246 -6.17 1.94 -7.62
C HIS A 246 -5.15 2.49 -8.62
N GLY A 247 -5.03 1.89 -9.81
CA GLY A 247 -4.13 2.35 -10.88
C GLY A 247 -4.38 3.79 -11.33
N SER A 248 -5.64 4.25 -11.27
CA SER A 248 -6.01 5.61 -11.69
C SER A 248 -5.73 6.67 -10.62
N THR A 249 -5.83 6.31 -9.34
CA THR A 249 -5.84 7.28 -8.24
C THR A 249 -4.59 7.21 -7.38
N GLY A 250 -3.86 6.11 -7.42
CA GLY A 250 -2.82 5.77 -6.47
C GLY A 250 -3.34 5.05 -5.26
N TRP A 251 -4.65 5.08 -5.04
CA TRP A 251 -5.14 4.78 -3.72
C TRP A 251 -5.71 3.33 -3.59
N GLU A 252 -4.94 2.41 -2.97
CA GLU A 252 -5.29 1.04 -2.52
C GLU A 252 -6.13 0.95 -1.23
N ILE A 253 -7.27 0.24 -1.29
CA ILE A 253 -8.14 -0.05 -0.15
C ILE A 253 -7.37 -0.87 0.89
N ARG A 254 -7.05 -0.24 2.03
CA ARG A 254 -6.19 -0.81 3.09
C ARG A 254 -6.59 -2.24 3.46
N GLN A 255 -5.79 -3.24 3.07
CA GLN A 255 -5.75 -4.50 3.81
C GLN A 255 -4.82 -4.32 5.01
N VAL A 256 -5.17 -4.95 6.13
CA VAL A 256 -4.25 -5.15 7.24
C VAL A 256 -3.06 -5.88 6.65
N GLU A 257 -1.94 -5.18 6.41
CA GLU A 257 -0.70 -5.84 6.06
C GLU A 257 -0.38 -6.78 7.22
N SER A 258 -0.68 -8.06 7.01
CA SER A 258 -0.10 -9.15 7.76
C SER A 258 1.38 -9.08 7.47
N VAL A 259 2.10 -8.34 8.30
CA VAL A 259 3.53 -8.49 8.53
C VAL A 259 3.83 -9.98 8.44
N GLY A 260 4.57 -10.39 7.41
CA GLY A 260 5.06 -11.75 7.33
C GLY A 260 5.81 -12.08 8.61
N GLN A 261 5.31 -13.08 9.34
CA GLN A 261 6.04 -13.73 10.42
C GLN A 261 7.21 -14.53 9.85
#